data_AF-A0A7C5WPE8-F1
#
_entry.id   AF-A0A7C5WPE8-F1
#
_cell.length_a   1.000
_cell.length_b   1.000
_cell.length_c   1.000
_cell.angle_alpha   90.00
_cell.angle_beta   90.00
_cell.angle_gamma   90.00
#
_symmetry.space_group_name_H-M   'P 1'
#
loop_
_entity.id
_entity.type
_entity.pdbx_description
1 polymer ?
#
loop_
_entity_poly.entity_id
_entity_poly.type
_entity_poly.pdbx_seq_one_letter_code
_entity_poly.pdbx_strand_id
1 'polypeptide(L)'
;MNKPELFATKSSFWIVFGAIFLFFSIRILSSYLEYQEFLSKPFYFTNATVLTQTKKFKNGRHYALLKLKTQDNLLFYTTTLDTNIVQNTQVRAKILIDDKITFWRYLGTFFAKTNLRVLQTTKQNGLYEFLSREISQAHTNSQIANFYQAIFLAAPLESETRASVARLGVSHLVALSGFHLGILWSVVYGLLMLLYRPLQANYFPYRNGLFDVGIVAIGALAWYVWFVGFPPSLVRAFAMVLCSWIVLLMGMRIVSFSFLALVVVLLLALMPTLVVSLSFWFSVAGVFYIFLLLHW
;
A
#
# COMPACT_ATOMS: atom_id res chain seq x y z
N MET A 1 -17.35 -3.72 -31.99
CA MET A 1 -15.95 -4.00 -32.38
C MET A 1 -15.27 -4.69 -31.20
N ASN A 2 -14.89 -5.97 -31.34
CA ASN A 2 -14.24 -6.70 -30.25
C ASN A 2 -12.90 -6.04 -29.94
N LYS A 3 -12.69 -5.61 -28.69
CA LYS A 3 -11.39 -5.06 -28.28
C LYS A 3 -10.31 -6.13 -28.43
N PRO A 4 -9.15 -5.81 -28.98
CA PRO A 4 -8.06 -6.77 -29.13
C PRO A 4 -7.62 -7.31 -27.77
N GLU A 5 -7.22 -8.58 -27.76
CA GLU A 5 -6.59 -9.19 -26.60
C GLU A 5 -5.20 -8.60 -26.36
N LEU A 6 -4.75 -8.63 -25.10
CA LEU A 6 -3.46 -8.09 -24.66
C LEU A 6 -2.26 -8.73 -25.39
N PHE A 7 -2.40 -9.99 -25.81
CA PHE A 7 -1.37 -10.74 -26.51
C PHE A 7 -1.93 -11.29 -27.81
N ALA A 8 -1.35 -10.87 -28.94
CA ALA A 8 -1.78 -11.32 -30.26
C ALA A 8 -1.38 -12.79 -30.54
N THR A 9 -0.32 -13.28 -29.89
CA THR A 9 0.17 -14.67 -30.05
C THR A 9 0.59 -15.28 -28.73
N LYS A 10 0.44 -16.61 -28.59
CA LYS A 10 0.94 -17.36 -27.42
C LYS A 10 2.45 -17.18 -27.21
N SER A 11 3.22 -17.03 -28.29
CA SER A 11 4.67 -16.78 -28.20
C SER A 11 4.97 -15.42 -27.56
N SER A 12 4.27 -14.35 -27.96
CA SER A 12 4.44 -13.03 -27.35
C SER A 12 4.14 -13.02 -25.85
N PHE A 13 3.12 -13.79 -25.43
CA PHE A 13 2.79 -13.98 -24.03
C PHE A 13 3.97 -14.60 -23.26
N TRP A 14 4.48 -15.75 -23.71
CA TRP A 14 5.58 -16.44 -23.01
C TRP A 14 6.88 -15.64 -23.00
N ILE A 15 7.18 -14.86 -24.05
CA ILE A 15 8.36 -14.00 -24.08
C ILE A 15 8.28 -12.91 -23.02
N VAL A 16 7.15 -12.18 -22.95
CA VAL A 16 6.96 -11.11 -21.96
C VAL A 16 6.97 -11.67 -20.55
N PHE A 17 6.25 -12.77 -20.31
CA PHE A 17 6.25 -13.43 -19.00
C PHE A 17 7.64 -13.95 -18.62
N GLY A 18 8.37 -14.55 -19.56
CA GLY A 18 9.74 -15.01 -19.33
C GLY A 18 10.69 -13.87 -18.96
N ALA A 19 10.60 -12.73 -19.65
CA ALA A 19 11.41 -11.55 -19.35
C ALA A 19 11.13 -10.98 -17.95
N ILE A 20 9.84 -10.86 -17.58
CA ILE A 20 9.47 -10.37 -16.24
C ILE A 20 9.86 -11.39 -15.17
N PHE A 21 9.71 -12.69 -15.43
CA PHE A 21 10.11 -13.75 -14.51
C PHE A 21 11.63 -13.78 -14.29
N LEU A 22 12.42 -13.55 -15.33
CA LEU A 22 13.87 -13.39 -15.20
C LEU A 22 14.21 -12.20 -14.30
N PHE A 23 13.58 -11.04 -14.53
CA PHE A 23 13.78 -9.86 -13.69
C PHE A 23 13.39 -10.13 -12.22
N PHE A 24 12.25 -10.79 -12.00
CA PHE A 24 11.82 -11.22 -10.68
C PHE A 24 12.82 -12.15 -9.99
N SER A 25 13.36 -13.13 -10.73
CA SER A 25 14.36 -14.06 -10.21
C SER A 25 15.64 -13.35 -9.79
N ILE A 26 16.12 -12.39 -10.59
CA ILE A 26 17.26 -11.54 -10.25
C ILE A 26 16.98 -10.73 -8.98
N ARG A 27 15.76 -10.18 -8.84
CA ARG A 27 15.37 -9.42 -7.64
C ARG A 27 15.29 -10.27 -6.38
N ILE A 28 14.75 -11.48 -6.47
CA ILE A 28 14.75 -12.42 -5.34
C ILE A 28 16.18 -12.78 -4.96
N LEU A 29 17.05 -13.04 -5.94
CA LEU A 29 18.45 -13.37 -5.68
C LEU A 29 19.18 -12.22 -4.97
N SER A 30 18.99 -10.97 -5.42
CA SER A 30 19.52 -9.78 -4.74
C SER A 30 19.04 -9.72 -3.28
N SER A 31 17.75 -9.92 -3.04
CA SER A 31 17.16 -9.91 -1.70
C SER A 31 17.72 -11.03 -0.82
N TYR A 32 18.05 -12.18 -1.42
CA TYR A 32 18.65 -13.31 -0.70
C TYR A 32 20.11 -13.04 -0.32
N LEU A 33 20.88 -12.38 -1.17
CA LEU A 33 22.24 -11.96 -0.85
C LEU A 33 22.25 -10.93 0.29
N GLU A 34 21.35 -9.94 0.24
CA GLU A 34 21.14 -8.97 1.33
C GLU A 34 20.76 -9.66 2.65
N TYR A 35 19.93 -10.71 2.59
CA TYR A 35 19.58 -11.53 3.75
C TYR A 35 20.79 -12.29 4.32
N GLN A 36 21.66 -12.85 3.47
CA GLN A 36 22.89 -13.50 3.93
C GLN A 36 23.84 -12.50 4.61
N GLU A 37 24.00 -11.31 4.04
CA GLU A 37 24.78 -10.23 4.65
C GLU A 37 24.16 -9.80 5.98
N PHE A 38 22.83 -9.69 6.04
CA PHE A 38 22.12 -9.40 7.28
C PHE A 38 22.46 -10.44 8.36
N LEU A 39 22.35 -11.74 8.08
CA LEU A 39 22.65 -12.80 9.05
C LEU A 39 24.12 -12.86 9.51
N SER A 40 25.07 -12.42 8.68
CA SER A 40 26.50 -12.43 9.04
C SER A 40 26.86 -11.52 10.22
N LYS A 41 26.00 -10.54 10.55
CA LYS A 41 26.28 -9.52 11.57
C LYS A 41 25.63 -9.93 12.91
N PRO A 42 26.32 -9.77 14.06
CA PRO A 42 25.70 -10.09 15.36
C PRO A 42 24.60 -9.09 15.75
N PHE A 43 24.66 -7.86 15.23
CA PHE A 43 23.66 -6.83 15.41
C PHE A 43 23.60 -5.92 14.18
N TYR A 44 22.41 -5.39 13.91
CA TYR A 44 22.17 -4.47 12.79
C TYR A 44 21.65 -3.14 13.32
N PHE A 45 22.37 -2.05 13.02
CA PHE A 45 21.95 -0.69 13.39
C PHE A 45 21.27 -0.04 12.20
N THR A 46 20.05 0.45 12.40
CA THR A 46 19.30 1.16 11.36
C THR A 46 18.35 2.19 11.98
N ASN A 47 18.01 3.20 11.19
CA ASN A 47 16.94 4.12 11.54
C ASN A 47 15.62 3.51 11.07
N ALA A 48 14.63 3.55 11.94
CA ALA A 48 13.32 2.99 11.67
C ALA A 48 12.23 3.98 12.06
N THR A 49 11.12 3.92 11.33
CA THR A 49 9.90 4.67 11.64
C THR A 49 8.88 3.74 12.27
N VAL A 50 8.25 4.20 13.34
CA VAL A 50 7.17 3.45 14.02
C VAL A 50 5.91 3.52 13.16
N LEU A 51 5.52 2.38 12.58
CA LEU A 51 4.30 2.28 11.78
C LEU A 51 3.05 2.13 12.64
N THR A 52 3.10 1.29 13.67
CA THR A 52 1.96 1.09 14.57
C THR A 52 2.45 0.80 15.98
N GLN A 53 1.65 1.22 16.97
CA GLN A 53 1.84 0.93 18.37
C GLN A 53 0.60 0.22 18.92
N THR A 54 0.80 -0.91 19.59
CA THR A 54 -0.25 -1.58 20.37
C THR A 54 0.18 -1.69 21.83
N LYS A 55 -0.51 -1.00 22.73
CA LYS A 55 -0.30 -1.16 24.18
C LYS A 55 -0.87 -2.50 24.62
N LYS A 56 -0.10 -3.25 25.40
CA LYS A 56 -0.48 -4.55 25.97
C LYS A 56 -0.14 -4.58 27.45
N PHE A 57 -0.86 -5.40 28.20
CA PHE A 57 -0.61 -5.66 29.60
C PHE A 57 -0.37 -7.16 29.78
N LYS A 58 0.76 -7.53 30.36
CA LYS A 58 1.11 -8.93 30.66
C LYS A 58 2.01 -8.97 31.89
N ASN A 59 1.76 -9.92 32.79
CA ASN A 59 2.53 -10.13 34.01
C ASN A 59 2.69 -8.86 34.88
N GLY A 60 1.60 -8.10 35.06
CA GLY A 60 1.62 -6.90 35.91
C GLY A 60 2.34 -5.67 35.30
N ARG A 61 2.82 -5.74 34.05
CA ARG A 61 3.53 -4.64 33.38
C ARG A 61 2.87 -4.25 32.07
N HIS A 62 2.78 -2.95 31.83
CA HIS A 62 2.42 -2.40 30.53
C HIS A 62 3.64 -2.43 29.60
N TYR A 63 3.44 -2.89 28.37
CA TYR A 63 4.46 -2.87 27.33
C TYR A 63 3.81 -2.50 25.99
N ALA A 64 4.59 -1.93 25.09
CA ALA A 64 4.15 -1.61 23.74
C ALA A 64 4.74 -2.62 22.75
N LEU A 65 3.88 -3.18 21.90
CA LEU A 65 4.28 -3.89 20.68
C LEU A 65 4.35 -2.86 19.56
N LEU A 66 5.54 -2.66 19.01
CA LEU A 66 5.81 -1.72 17.92
C LEU A 66 6.01 -2.48 16.62
N LYS A 67 5.40 -2.00 15.54
CA LYS A 67 5.76 -2.37 14.18
C LYS A 67 6.65 -1.27 13.61
N LEU A 68 7.83 -1.64 13.14
CA LEU A 68 8.85 -0.71 12.67
C LEU A 68 9.14 -0.99 11.20
N LYS A 69 9.42 0.09 10.46
CA LYS A 69 9.92 0.05 9.08
C LYS A 69 11.28 0.71 9.01
N THR A 70 12.30 -0.03 8.60
CA THR A 70 13.66 0.51 8.43
C THR A 70 13.77 1.35 7.15
N GLN A 71 14.82 2.16 7.05
CA GLN A 71 15.17 2.85 5.80
C GLN A 71 15.42 1.87 4.66
N ASP A 72 16.00 0.71 4.98
CA ASP A 72 16.22 -0.42 4.06
C ASP A 72 14.94 -1.22 3.76
N ASN A 73 13.77 -0.66 4.07
CA ASN A 73 12.45 -1.22 3.78
C ASN A 73 12.14 -2.58 4.49
N LEU A 74 12.88 -2.93 5.54
CA LEU A 74 12.60 -4.10 6.39
C LEU A 74 11.47 -3.80 7.35
N LEU A 75 10.59 -4.79 7.54
CA LEU A 75 9.46 -4.72 8.47
C LEU A 75 9.68 -5.70 9.62
N PHE A 76 9.61 -5.20 10.85
CA PHE A 76 9.72 -6.07 12.02
C PHE A 76 8.87 -5.60 13.19
N TYR A 77 8.52 -6.55 14.05
CA TYR A 77 7.88 -6.31 15.33
C TYR A 77 8.91 -6.36 16.45
N THR A 78 8.75 -5.49 17.43
CA THR A 78 9.51 -5.53 18.67
C THR A 78 8.66 -5.11 19.87
N THR A 79 9.10 -5.49 21.06
CA THR A 79 8.45 -5.13 22.32
C THR A 79 9.33 -4.16 23.09
N THR A 80 8.73 -3.08 23.58
CA THR A 80 9.38 -2.10 24.46
C THR A 80 8.55 -1.86 25.71
N LEU A 81 9.20 -1.51 26.82
CA LEU A 81 8.53 -1.03 28.03
C LEU A 81 8.14 0.45 27.91
N ASP A 82 8.78 1.19 27.02
CA ASP A 82 8.45 2.59 26.77
C ASP A 82 7.16 2.70 25.96
N THR A 83 6.08 3.13 26.61
CA THR A 83 4.77 3.32 25.98
C THR A 83 4.57 4.71 25.38
N ASN A 84 5.55 5.61 25.50
CA ASN A 84 5.50 6.95 24.93
C ASN A 84 5.93 7.00 23.47
N ILE A 85 6.51 5.91 22.94
CA ILE A 85 6.88 5.81 21.52
C ILE A 85 5.60 5.69 20.67
N VAL A 86 5.17 6.80 20.10
CA VAL A 86 3.99 6.90 19.25
C VAL A 86 4.30 6.63 17.77
N GLN A 87 3.25 6.45 16.97
CA GLN A 87 3.35 6.29 15.52
C GLN A 87 4.06 7.49 14.85
N ASN A 88 4.76 7.24 13.75
CA ASN A 88 5.58 8.20 12.98
C ASN A 88 6.79 8.80 13.72
N THR A 89 7.11 8.27 14.91
CA THR A 89 8.37 8.56 15.59
C THR A 89 9.53 7.88 14.86
N GLN A 90 10.61 8.62 14.64
CA GLN A 90 11.87 8.04 14.17
C GLN A 90 12.69 7.55 15.35
N VAL A 91 13.10 6.29 15.27
CA VAL A 91 13.89 5.60 16.29
C VAL A 91 15.12 4.99 15.65
N ARG A 92 16.24 5.03 16.37
CA ARG A 92 17.41 4.22 16.05
C ARG A 92 17.23 2.86 16.68
N ALA A 93 17.17 1.83 15.85
CA ALA A 93 17.00 0.45 16.29
C ALA A 93 18.33 -0.30 16.19
N LYS A 94 18.74 -0.92 17.29
CA LYS A 94 19.76 -1.98 17.30
C LYS A 94 19.04 -3.32 17.28
N ILE A 95 18.99 -3.96 16.11
CA ILE A 95 18.35 -5.25 15.91
C ILE A 95 19.33 -6.36 16.32
N LEU A 96 18.93 -7.20 17.26
CA LEU A 96 19.66 -8.43 17.59
C LEU A 96 19.23 -9.52 16.60
N ILE A 97 20.21 -10.11 15.92
CA ILE A 97 19.96 -11.13 14.90
C ILE A 97 19.84 -12.49 15.59
N ASP A 98 18.88 -13.28 15.13
CA ASP A 98 18.55 -14.61 15.64
C ASP A 98 18.40 -15.52 14.42
N ASP A 99 18.99 -16.72 14.46
CA ASP A 99 18.95 -17.72 13.39
C ASP A 99 17.52 -18.17 13.04
N LYS A 100 16.54 -17.87 13.90
CA LYS A 100 15.10 -18.09 13.64
C LYS A 100 14.50 -17.14 12.60
N ILE A 101 15.23 -16.11 12.17
CA ILE A 101 14.80 -15.22 11.10
C ILE A 101 15.11 -15.92 9.77
N THR A 102 14.14 -16.67 9.25
CA THR A 102 14.24 -17.28 7.92
C THR A 102 14.10 -16.24 6.80
N PHE A 103 14.58 -16.56 5.60
CA PHE A 103 14.47 -15.67 4.43
C PHE A 103 13.04 -15.18 4.16
N TRP A 104 12.04 -16.06 4.24
CA TRP A 104 10.63 -15.69 4.06
C TRP A 104 10.14 -14.70 5.13
N ARG A 105 10.64 -14.80 6.36
CA ARG A 105 10.31 -13.85 7.45
C ARG A 105 11.02 -12.52 7.26
N TYR A 106 12.27 -12.55 6.78
CA TYR A 106 13.04 -11.38 6.40
C TYR A 106 12.36 -10.60 5.27
N LEU A 107 11.92 -11.31 4.22
CA LEU A 107 11.22 -10.73 3.07
C LEU A 107 9.85 -10.14 3.46
N GLY A 108 9.18 -10.76 4.45
CA GLY A 108 7.87 -10.35 4.96
C GLY A 108 7.96 -9.47 6.22
N THR A 109 7.55 -10.02 7.36
CA THR A 109 7.68 -9.34 8.66
C THR A 109 8.16 -10.34 9.70
N PHE A 110 9.23 -9.99 10.41
CA PHE A 110 9.80 -10.83 11.46
C PHE A 110 9.64 -10.19 12.84
N PHE A 111 9.91 -10.98 13.88
CA PHE A 111 10.02 -10.46 15.25
C PHE A 111 11.49 -10.40 15.62
N ALA A 112 11.95 -9.30 16.18
CA ALA A 112 13.31 -9.17 16.68
C ALA A 112 13.35 -8.46 18.02
N LYS A 113 14.27 -8.92 18.86
CA LYS A 113 14.66 -8.17 20.06
C LYS A 113 15.45 -6.96 19.61
N THR A 114 15.03 -5.78 20.03
CA THR A 114 15.71 -4.54 19.64
C THR A 114 15.87 -3.60 20.81
N ASN A 115 17.02 -2.94 20.86
CA ASN A 115 17.19 -1.77 21.72
C ASN A 115 16.87 -0.52 20.90
N LEU A 116 15.91 0.25 21.38
CA LEU A 116 15.41 1.45 20.71
C LEU A 116 15.96 2.69 21.40
N ARG A 117 16.44 3.64 20.59
CA ARG A 117 16.73 5.00 21.03
C ARG A 117 15.88 5.95 20.20
N VAL A 118 15.01 6.71 20.85
CA VAL A 118 14.20 7.72 20.17
C VAL A 118 15.14 8.81 19.64
N LEU A 119 15.00 9.16 18.36
CA LEU A 119 15.78 10.23 17.74
C LEU A 119 14.96 11.51 17.74
N GLN A 120 13.84 11.50 17.01
CA GLN A 120 12.93 12.64 16.87
C GLN A 120 11.52 12.14 16.55
N THR A 121 10.50 12.83 17.06
CA THR A 121 9.14 12.66 16.58
C THR A 121 8.99 13.49 15.31
N THR A 122 8.75 12.84 14.17
CA THR A 122 8.51 13.55 12.92
C THR A 122 7.21 14.33 13.08
N LYS A 123 7.26 15.66 12.98
CA LYS A 123 6.04 16.45 12.82
C LYS A 123 5.40 16.05 11.49
N GLN A 124 4.09 15.81 11.53
CA GLN A 124 3.33 15.51 10.33
C GLN A 124 3.37 16.72 9.38
N ASN A 125 3.09 16.50 8.10
CA ASN A 125 2.98 17.60 7.14
C ASN A 125 2.01 18.67 7.66
N GLY A 126 2.31 19.96 7.50
CA GLY A 126 1.43 21.04 7.99
C GLY A 126 0.00 20.95 7.47
N LEU A 127 -0.19 20.47 6.23
CA LEU A 127 -1.50 20.19 5.65
C LEU A 127 -2.23 19.03 6.35
N TYR A 128 -1.51 17.98 6.77
CA TYR A 128 -2.11 16.87 7.51
C TYR A 128 -2.59 17.36 8.88
N GLU A 129 -1.77 18.12 9.60
CA GLU A 129 -2.14 18.69 10.90
C GLU A 129 -3.34 19.63 10.77
N PHE A 130 -3.34 20.48 9.73
CA PHE A 130 -4.47 21.35 9.41
C PHE A 130 -5.76 20.54 9.17
N LEU A 131 -5.76 19.61 8.21
CA LEU A 131 -6.95 18.82 7.89
C LEU A 131 -7.42 17.97 9.07
N SER A 132 -6.49 17.39 9.83
CA SER A 132 -6.82 16.63 11.04
C SER A 132 -7.55 17.50 12.07
N ARG A 133 -7.08 18.74 12.27
CA ARG A 133 -7.72 19.71 13.16
C ARG A 133 -9.09 20.13 12.65
N GLU A 134 -9.24 20.43 11.37
CA GLU A 134 -10.55 20.78 10.78
C GLU A 134 -11.55 19.64 10.96
N ILE A 135 -11.15 18.38 10.73
CA ILE A 135 -12.00 17.22 10.97
C ILE A 135 -12.38 17.11 12.45
N SER A 136 -11.43 17.32 13.38
CA SER A 136 -11.72 17.31 14.81
C SER A 136 -12.67 18.42 15.24
N GLN A 137 -12.57 19.62 14.65
CA GLN A 137 -13.44 20.75 14.99
C GLN A 137 -14.84 20.61 14.40
N ALA A 138 -14.97 19.95 13.23
CA ALA A 138 -16.26 19.71 12.59
C ALA A 138 -17.14 18.66 13.30
N HIS A 139 -16.56 17.86 14.21
CA HIS A 139 -17.27 16.76 14.87
C HIS A 139 -17.29 16.95 16.38
N THR A 140 -18.48 16.83 16.98
CA THR A 140 -18.66 16.87 18.44
C THR A 140 -18.19 15.59 19.12
N ASN A 141 -18.30 14.45 18.44
CA ASN A 141 -17.90 13.14 18.96
C ASN A 141 -16.47 12.78 18.49
N SER A 142 -15.57 12.57 19.46
CA SER A 142 -14.16 12.20 19.23
C SER A 142 -13.99 10.89 18.45
N GLN A 143 -14.88 9.91 18.65
CA GLN A 143 -14.83 8.64 17.93
C GLN A 143 -15.15 8.82 16.45
N ILE A 144 -16.11 9.69 16.13
CA ILE A 144 -16.46 10.01 14.75
C ILE A 144 -15.32 10.82 14.10
N ALA A 145 -14.75 11.80 14.80
CA ALA A 145 -13.58 12.52 14.32
C ALA A 145 -12.42 11.55 13.98
N ASN A 146 -12.09 10.63 14.89
CA ASN A 146 -11.05 9.63 14.68
C ASN A 146 -11.37 8.69 13.50
N PHE A 147 -12.64 8.31 13.34
CA PHE A 147 -13.10 7.52 12.20
C PHE A 147 -12.90 8.25 10.85
N TYR A 148 -13.27 9.53 10.75
CA TYR A 148 -13.07 10.34 9.55
C TYR A 148 -11.59 10.56 9.25
N GLN A 149 -10.78 10.84 10.28
CA GLN A 149 -9.32 10.91 10.13
C GLN A 149 -8.74 9.57 9.62
N ALA A 150 -9.28 8.43 10.07
CA ALA A 150 -8.83 7.12 9.59
C ALA A 150 -9.17 6.88 8.11
N ILE A 151 -10.38 7.25 7.67
CA ILE A 151 -10.82 7.03 6.28
C ILE A 151 -10.13 7.98 5.30
N PHE A 152 -10.00 9.26 5.64
CA PHE A 152 -9.45 10.25 4.71
C PHE A 152 -7.94 10.41 4.80
N LEU A 153 -7.38 10.32 6.01
CA LEU A 153 -5.98 10.61 6.30
C LEU A 153 -5.16 9.36 6.68
N ALA A 154 -5.73 8.16 6.63
CA ALA A 154 -5.14 6.94 7.18
C ALA A 154 -4.65 7.05 8.63
N ALA A 155 -5.31 7.89 9.44
CA ALA A 155 -4.99 7.96 10.86
C ALA A 155 -5.26 6.61 11.55
N PRO A 156 -4.49 6.25 12.59
CA PRO A 156 -4.76 5.06 13.36
C PRO A 156 -6.12 5.16 14.07
N LEU A 157 -6.91 4.10 13.97
CA LEU A 157 -8.11 3.96 14.79
C LEU A 157 -7.73 3.78 16.25
N GLU A 158 -8.32 4.61 17.11
CA GLU A 158 -8.26 4.43 18.56
C GLU A 158 -8.91 3.10 18.97
N SER A 159 -8.53 2.57 20.13
CA SER A 159 -8.97 1.26 20.59
C SER A 159 -10.50 1.15 20.67
N GLU A 160 -11.16 2.22 21.12
CA GLU A 160 -12.61 2.25 21.28
C GLU A 160 -13.33 2.30 19.93
N THR A 161 -12.92 3.20 19.03
CA THR A 161 -13.42 3.27 17.64
C THR A 161 -13.21 1.96 16.91
N ARG A 162 -12.02 1.34 17.06
CA ARG A 162 -11.70 0.04 16.48
C ARG A 162 -12.61 -1.07 17.00
N ALA A 163 -12.91 -1.08 18.30
CA ALA A 163 -13.81 -2.07 18.89
C ALA A 163 -15.25 -1.90 18.36
N SER A 164 -15.72 -0.67 18.20
CA SER A 164 -17.03 -0.37 17.61
C SER A 164 -17.10 -0.77 16.13
N VAL A 165 -16.09 -0.42 15.33
CA VAL A 165 -15.98 -0.83 13.92
C VAL A 165 -15.92 -2.36 13.77
N ALA A 166 -15.21 -3.05 14.66
CA ALA A 166 -15.14 -4.51 14.67
C ALA A 166 -16.49 -5.16 15.02
N ARG A 167 -17.22 -4.62 16.02
CA ARG A 167 -18.57 -5.09 16.37
C ARG A 167 -19.55 -4.95 15.21
N LEU A 168 -19.41 -3.91 14.41
CA LEU A 168 -20.24 -3.67 13.23
C LEU A 168 -19.80 -4.50 12.00
N GLY A 169 -18.69 -5.25 12.07
CA GLY A 169 -18.19 -6.07 10.96
C GLY A 169 -17.57 -5.27 9.79
N VAL A 170 -17.47 -3.95 9.90
CA VAL A 170 -17.03 -3.04 8.82
C VAL A 170 -15.54 -2.70 8.87
N SER A 171 -14.74 -3.41 9.66
CA SER A 171 -13.28 -3.21 9.76
C SER A 171 -12.56 -3.21 8.42
N HIS A 172 -13.04 -4.03 7.47
CA HIS A 172 -12.46 -4.12 6.13
C HIS A 172 -12.80 -2.92 5.23
N LEU A 173 -13.89 -2.20 5.52
CA LEU A 173 -14.25 -0.95 4.84
C LEU A 173 -13.45 0.22 5.38
N VAL A 174 -13.20 0.27 6.69
CA VAL A 174 -12.47 1.40 7.30
C VAL A 174 -10.97 1.36 6.98
N ALA A 175 -10.41 0.17 6.76
CA ALA A 175 -9.06 0.05 6.25
C ALA A 175 -9.00 0.60 4.82
N LEU A 176 -8.30 1.72 4.63
CA LEU A 176 -8.05 2.33 3.32
C LEU A 176 -7.63 1.25 2.29
N SER A 177 -8.57 0.96 1.40
CA SER A 177 -8.55 -0.18 0.49
C SER A 177 -8.49 0.27 -0.96
N GLY A 178 -8.27 -0.68 -1.87
CA GLY A 178 -8.27 -0.37 -3.30
C GLY A 178 -9.61 0.12 -3.85
N PHE A 179 -10.72 -0.23 -3.17
CA PHE A 179 -12.04 0.27 -3.51
C PHE A 179 -12.16 1.79 -3.29
N HIS A 180 -11.64 2.30 -2.18
CA HIS A 180 -11.63 3.75 -1.89
C HIS A 180 -10.87 4.51 -2.97
N LEU A 181 -9.71 3.98 -3.37
CA LEU A 181 -8.90 4.58 -4.42
C LEU A 181 -9.58 4.51 -5.80
N GLY A 182 -10.31 3.43 -6.09
CA GLY A 182 -11.10 3.30 -7.31
C GLY A 182 -12.27 4.29 -7.39
N ILE A 183 -13.00 4.47 -6.29
CA ILE A 183 -14.05 5.51 -6.20
C ILE A 183 -13.42 6.89 -6.36
N LEU A 184 -12.34 7.19 -5.64
CA LEU A 184 -11.64 8.47 -5.73
C LEU A 184 -11.21 8.75 -7.17
N TRP A 185 -10.65 7.75 -7.86
CA TRP A 185 -10.31 7.85 -9.27
C TRP A 185 -11.55 8.17 -10.13
N SER A 186 -12.66 7.44 -9.94
CA SER A 186 -13.88 7.66 -10.72
C SER A 186 -14.48 9.05 -10.51
N VAL A 187 -14.48 9.54 -9.27
CA VAL A 187 -14.99 10.89 -8.92
C VAL A 187 -14.08 11.98 -9.49
N VAL A 188 -12.77 11.88 -9.26
CA VAL A 188 -11.79 12.86 -9.77
C VAL A 188 -11.81 12.88 -11.30
N TYR A 189 -11.74 11.71 -11.93
CA TYR A 189 -11.80 11.58 -13.38
C TYR A 189 -13.14 12.11 -13.92
N GLY A 190 -14.27 11.76 -13.30
CA GLY A 190 -15.60 12.21 -13.73
C GLY A 190 -15.77 13.73 -13.63
N LEU A 191 -15.35 14.33 -12.52
CA LEU A 191 -15.42 15.77 -12.31
C LEU A 191 -14.51 16.53 -13.27
N LEU A 192 -13.26 16.07 -13.43
CA LEU A 192 -12.34 16.64 -14.41
C LEU A 192 -12.88 16.50 -15.84
N MET A 193 -13.50 15.36 -16.17
CA MET A 193 -14.09 15.15 -17.49
C MET A 193 -15.30 16.05 -17.73
N LEU A 194 -16.12 16.33 -16.70
CA LEU A 194 -17.23 17.30 -16.80
C LEU A 194 -16.72 18.69 -17.17
N LEU A 195 -15.62 19.14 -16.55
CA LEU A 195 -15.00 20.43 -16.84
C LEU A 195 -14.21 20.41 -18.17
N TYR A 196 -13.61 19.27 -18.52
CA TYR A 196 -12.77 19.13 -19.71
C TYR A 196 -13.59 19.01 -20.99
N ARG A 197 -14.75 18.33 -20.98
CA ARG A 197 -15.61 18.16 -22.17
C ARG A 197 -15.96 19.46 -22.91
N PRO A 198 -16.44 20.54 -22.26
CA PRO A 198 -16.72 21.79 -22.97
C PRO A 198 -15.43 22.43 -23.51
N LEU A 199 -14.31 22.29 -22.80
CA LEU A 199 -13.02 22.85 -23.22
C LEU A 199 -12.44 22.10 -24.42
N GLN A 200 -12.57 20.77 -24.44
CA GLN A 200 -12.14 19.90 -25.52
C GLN A 200 -12.96 20.15 -26.80
N ALA A 201 -14.27 20.30 -26.67
CA ALA A 201 -15.17 20.58 -27.80
C ALA A 201 -14.86 21.92 -28.48
N ASN A 202 -14.45 22.93 -27.71
CA ASN A 202 -14.21 24.29 -28.22
C ASN A 202 -12.76 24.53 -28.70
N TYR A 203 -11.75 23.93 -28.06
CA TYR A 203 -10.34 24.27 -28.32
C TYR A 203 -9.47 23.11 -28.84
N PHE A 204 -9.78 21.85 -28.50
CA PHE A 204 -8.90 20.71 -28.83
C PHE A 204 -9.67 19.42 -29.21
N PRO A 205 -10.44 19.41 -30.31
CA PRO A 205 -11.29 18.28 -30.68
C PRO A 205 -10.51 16.99 -31.01
N TYR A 206 -9.23 17.09 -31.38
CA TYR A 206 -8.40 15.95 -31.81
C TYR A 206 -7.69 15.20 -30.67
N ARG A 207 -7.71 15.70 -29.43
CA ARG A 207 -7.02 15.05 -28.30
C ARG A 207 -7.86 13.94 -27.67
N ASN A 208 -7.21 12.89 -27.18
CA ASN A 208 -7.88 11.82 -26.46
C ASN A 208 -8.13 12.24 -25.01
N GLY A 209 -9.39 12.56 -24.67
CA GLY A 209 -9.77 12.95 -23.31
C GLY A 209 -9.46 11.89 -22.24
N LEU A 210 -9.40 10.61 -22.61
CA LEU A 210 -8.99 9.53 -21.70
C LEU A 210 -7.53 9.65 -21.25
N PHE A 211 -6.66 10.16 -22.14
CA PHE A 211 -5.26 10.39 -21.85
C PHE A 211 -5.08 11.66 -21.02
N ASP A 212 -5.66 12.77 -21.47
CA ASP A 212 -5.45 14.09 -20.84
C ASP A 212 -6.05 14.18 -19.44
N VAL A 213 -7.30 13.72 -19.27
CA VAL A 213 -7.94 13.68 -17.95
C VAL A 213 -7.33 12.56 -17.10
N GLY A 214 -7.00 11.43 -17.74
CA GLY A 214 -6.41 10.28 -17.08
C GLY A 214 -5.07 10.59 -16.42
N ILE A 215 -4.17 11.32 -17.10
CA ILE A 215 -2.86 11.63 -16.54
C ILE A 215 -2.96 12.58 -15.34
N VAL A 216 -3.89 13.55 -15.40
CA VAL A 216 -4.17 14.46 -14.28
C VAL A 216 -4.78 13.69 -13.11
N ALA A 217 -5.74 12.79 -13.37
CA ALA A 217 -6.34 11.95 -12.33
C ALA A 217 -5.31 11.02 -11.67
N ILE A 218 -4.45 10.37 -12.45
CA ILE A 218 -3.35 9.53 -11.93
C ILE A 218 -2.36 10.38 -11.11
N GLY A 219 -2.02 11.59 -11.58
CA GLY A 219 -1.17 12.52 -10.83
C GLY A 219 -1.77 12.92 -9.49
N ALA A 220 -3.08 13.23 -9.46
CA ALA A 220 -3.80 13.53 -8.24
C ALA A 220 -3.84 12.33 -7.27
N LEU A 221 -4.06 11.12 -7.78
CA LEU A 221 -4.00 9.90 -6.99
C LEU A 221 -2.60 9.62 -6.44
N ALA A 222 -1.55 9.83 -7.24
CA ALA A 222 -0.17 9.66 -6.81
C ALA A 222 0.18 10.63 -5.67
N TRP A 223 -0.26 11.89 -5.82
CA TRP A 223 -0.13 12.90 -4.76
C TRP A 223 -0.87 12.50 -3.49
N TYR A 224 -2.09 11.97 -3.60
CA TYR A 224 -2.86 11.47 -2.46
C TYR A 224 -2.14 10.31 -1.74
N VAL A 225 -1.65 9.32 -2.49
CA VAL A 225 -0.92 8.17 -1.90
C VAL A 225 0.36 8.62 -1.19
N TRP A 226 1.08 9.59 -1.76
CA TRP A 226 2.23 10.22 -1.11
C TRP A 226 1.84 10.98 0.16
N PHE A 227 0.77 11.78 0.09
CA PHE A 227 0.25 12.57 1.21
C PHE A 227 -0.13 11.70 2.43
N VAL A 228 -0.74 10.54 2.18
CA VAL A 228 -1.18 9.60 3.21
C VAL A 228 -0.03 8.73 3.76
N GLY A 229 1.18 8.80 3.17
CA GLY A 229 2.36 8.10 3.67
C GLY A 229 2.51 6.66 3.18
N PHE A 230 2.08 6.38 1.94
CA PHE A 230 2.27 5.09 1.26
C PHE A 230 1.79 3.84 2.03
N PRO A 231 0.51 3.75 2.46
CA PRO A 231 -0.02 2.50 3.00
C PRO A 231 0.13 1.35 1.98
N PRO A 232 0.64 0.16 2.36
CA PRO A 232 0.89 -0.93 1.41
C PRO A 232 -0.35 -1.38 0.62
N SER A 233 -1.54 -1.32 1.23
CA SER A 233 -2.81 -1.61 0.54
C SER A 233 -3.07 -0.62 -0.59
N LEU A 234 -2.83 0.66 -0.33
CA LEU A 234 -3.10 1.77 -1.25
C LEU A 234 -2.11 1.81 -2.41
N VAL A 235 -0.83 1.54 -2.16
CA VAL A 235 0.21 1.48 -3.20
C VAL A 235 -0.12 0.40 -4.24
N ARG A 236 -0.55 -0.78 -3.79
CA ARG A 236 -0.92 -1.87 -4.70
C ARG A 236 -2.16 -1.53 -5.52
N ALA A 237 -3.17 -0.93 -4.88
CA ALA A 237 -4.35 -0.47 -5.58
C ALA A 237 -4.02 0.59 -6.63
N PHE A 238 -3.16 1.56 -6.29
CA PHE A 238 -2.68 2.57 -7.22
C PHE A 238 -1.99 1.94 -8.42
N ALA A 239 -1.09 0.97 -8.19
CA ALA A 239 -0.42 0.27 -9.26
C ALA A 239 -1.39 -0.53 -10.16
N MET A 240 -2.43 -1.15 -9.59
CA MET A 240 -3.48 -1.81 -10.38
C MET A 240 -4.28 -0.81 -11.23
N VAL A 241 -4.65 0.36 -10.67
CA VAL A 241 -5.35 1.43 -11.39
C VAL A 241 -4.47 1.96 -12.53
N LEU A 242 -3.18 2.21 -12.26
CA LEU A 242 -2.20 2.66 -13.25
C LEU A 242 -2.06 1.65 -14.40
N CYS A 243 -1.87 0.36 -14.10
CA CYS A 243 -1.77 -0.68 -15.12
C CYS A 243 -3.07 -0.79 -15.94
N SER A 244 -4.23 -0.71 -15.27
CA SER A 244 -5.53 -0.75 -15.94
C SER A 244 -5.74 0.44 -16.87
N TRP A 245 -5.31 1.64 -16.45
CA TRP A 245 -5.36 2.85 -17.25
C TRP A 245 -4.45 2.76 -18.49
N ILE A 246 -3.23 2.24 -18.35
CA ILE A 246 -2.32 2.02 -19.49
C ILE A 246 -2.94 1.05 -20.51
N VAL A 247 -3.49 -0.07 -20.05
CA VAL A 247 -4.16 -1.06 -20.92
C VAL A 247 -5.42 -0.49 -21.58
N LEU A 248 -6.14 0.37 -20.87
CA LEU A 248 -7.26 1.12 -21.41
C LEU A 248 -6.85 2.05 -22.56
N LEU A 249 -5.74 2.78 -22.42
CA LEU A 249 -5.21 3.67 -23.46
C LEU A 249 -4.81 2.91 -24.72
N MET A 250 -4.29 1.69 -24.55
CA MET A 250 -3.95 0.78 -25.64
C MET A 250 -5.19 0.16 -26.32
N GLY A 251 -6.40 0.43 -25.83
CA GLY A 251 -7.65 -0.06 -26.42
C GLY A 251 -7.91 -1.55 -26.17
N MET A 252 -7.16 -2.19 -25.28
CA MET A 252 -7.21 -3.64 -25.04
C MET A 252 -8.29 -4.01 -24.02
N ARG A 253 -8.63 -5.31 -23.97
CA ARG A 253 -9.61 -5.85 -23.01
C ARG A 253 -9.01 -5.93 -21.60
N ILE A 254 -9.57 -5.17 -20.66
CA ILE A 254 -9.15 -5.17 -19.23
C ILE A 254 -9.57 -6.45 -18.52
N VAL A 255 -10.79 -6.94 -18.80
CA VAL A 255 -11.35 -8.14 -18.16
C VAL A 255 -10.81 -9.38 -18.87
N SER A 256 -9.56 -9.72 -18.56
CA SER A 256 -8.86 -10.90 -19.08
C SER A 256 -7.96 -11.50 -18.00
N PHE A 257 -7.92 -12.83 -17.93
CA PHE A 257 -7.01 -13.56 -17.04
C PHE A 257 -5.54 -13.28 -17.37
N SER A 258 -5.19 -13.08 -18.64
CA SER A 258 -3.83 -12.73 -19.06
C SER A 258 -3.40 -11.36 -18.56
N PHE A 259 -4.32 -10.39 -18.51
CA PHE A 259 -4.05 -9.08 -17.93
C PHE A 259 -3.80 -9.17 -16.42
N LEU A 260 -4.66 -9.89 -15.69
CA LEU A 260 -4.47 -10.10 -14.26
C LEU A 260 -3.12 -10.79 -13.97
N ALA A 261 -2.78 -11.84 -14.71
CA ALA A 261 -1.51 -12.54 -14.57
C ALA A 261 -0.30 -11.62 -14.85
N LEU A 262 -0.39 -10.77 -15.89
CA LEU A 262 0.67 -9.80 -16.22
C LEU A 262 0.87 -8.82 -15.06
N VAL A 263 -0.21 -8.24 -14.54
CA VAL A 263 -0.16 -7.28 -13.42
C VAL A 263 0.43 -7.94 -12.17
N VAL A 264 0.01 -9.17 -11.85
CA VAL A 264 0.55 -9.90 -10.69
C VAL A 264 2.04 -10.13 -10.84
N VAL A 265 2.48 -10.67 -11.97
CA VAL A 265 3.90 -10.98 -12.20
C VAL A 265 4.74 -9.69 -12.23
N LEU A 266 4.25 -8.61 -12.84
CA LEU A 266 4.89 -7.29 -12.82
C LEU A 266 5.03 -6.74 -11.39
N LEU A 267 3.98 -6.82 -10.57
CA LEU A 267 4.01 -6.36 -9.18
C LEU A 267 4.99 -7.16 -8.33
N LEU A 268 5.02 -8.49 -8.48
CA LEU A 268 5.98 -9.35 -7.79
C LEU A 268 7.42 -9.00 -8.20
N ALA A 269 7.63 -8.71 -9.49
CA ALA A 269 8.92 -8.34 -10.03
C ALA A 269 9.43 -6.97 -9.51
N LEU A 270 8.52 -6.01 -9.33
CA LEU A 270 8.84 -4.70 -8.75
C LEU A 270 9.03 -4.76 -7.23
N MET A 271 8.23 -5.58 -6.52
CA MET A 271 8.24 -5.68 -5.06
C MET A 271 8.18 -7.15 -4.61
N PRO A 272 9.34 -7.82 -4.42
CA PRO A 272 9.38 -9.23 -4.07
C PRO A 272 8.74 -9.56 -2.71
N THR A 273 8.67 -8.57 -1.79
CA THR A 273 7.94 -8.67 -0.51
C THR A 273 6.47 -9.08 -0.67
N LEU A 274 5.86 -8.80 -1.82
CA LEU A 274 4.46 -9.14 -2.08
C LEU A 274 4.20 -10.65 -2.13
N VAL A 275 5.23 -11.47 -2.42
CA VAL A 275 5.11 -12.94 -2.42
C VAL A 275 4.64 -13.46 -1.06
N VAL A 276 5.13 -12.88 0.03
CA VAL A 276 4.81 -13.29 1.41
C VAL A 276 3.58 -12.56 1.96
N SER A 277 3.08 -11.55 1.25
CA SER A 277 1.95 -10.75 1.70
C SER A 277 0.63 -11.50 1.52
N LEU A 278 0.06 -12.02 2.60
CA LEU A 278 -1.25 -12.67 2.55
C LEU A 278 -2.36 -11.73 2.01
N SER A 279 -2.30 -10.45 2.39
CA SER A 279 -3.23 -9.44 1.89
C SER A 279 -3.11 -9.19 0.38
N PHE A 280 -1.98 -9.53 -0.26
CA PHE A 280 -1.82 -9.42 -1.72
C PHE A 280 -2.61 -10.53 -2.40
N TRP A 281 -2.39 -11.78 -1.98
CA TRP A 281 -3.06 -12.95 -2.53
C TRP A 281 -4.58 -12.88 -2.38
N PHE A 282 -5.10 -12.40 -1.25
CA PHE A 282 -6.55 -12.18 -1.11
C PHE A 282 -7.09 -11.13 -2.08
N SER A 283 -6.33 -10.06 -2.35
CA SER A 283 -6.72 -9.05 -3.34
C SER A 283 -6.77 -9.63 -4.75
N VAL A 284 -5.75 -10.42 -5.13
CA VAL A 284 -5.67 -11.08 -6.43
C VAL A 284 -6.80 -12.09 -6.58
N ALA A 285 -7.05 -12.91 -5.55
CA ALA A 285 -8.14 -13.89 -5.54
C ALA A 285 -9.52 -13.22 -5.70
N GLY A 286 -9.75 -12.07 -5.04
CA GLY A 286 -10.98 -11.31 -5.20
C GLY A 286 -11.21 -10.85 -6.65
N VAL A 287 -10.19 -10.25 -7.28
CA VAL A 287 -10.28 -9.82 -8.68
C VAL A 287 -10.43 -11.02 -9.63
N PHE A 288 -9.70 -12.10 -9.37
CA PHE A 288 -9.81 -13.35 -10.12
C PHE A 288 -11.24 -13.91 -10.07
N TYR A 289 -11.88 -13.91 -8.90
CA TYR A 289 -13.25 -14.40 -8.74
C TYR A 289 -14.27 -13.50 -9.45
N ILE A 290 -14.08 -12.17 -9.40
CA ILE A 290 -14.89 -11.23 -10.19
C ILE A 290 -14.75 -11.52 -11.69
N PHE A 291 -13.52 -11.77 -12.18
CA PHE A 291 -13.28 -12.09 -13.59
C PHE A 291 -13.89 -13.45 -13.97
N LEU A 292 -13.82 -14.43 -13.08
CA LEU A 292 -14.45 -15.74 -13.26
C LEU A 292 -15.97 -15.62 -13.40
N LEU A 293 -16.61 -14.83 -12.52
CA LEU A 293 -18.06 -14.58 -12.56
C LEU A 293 -18.51 -13.74 -13.75
N LEU A 294 -17.67 -12.85 -14.29
CA LEU A 294 -17.98 -12.07 -15.49
C LEU A 294 -17.75 -12.84 -16.79
N HIS A 295 -16.96 -13.92 -16.73
CA HIS A 295 -16.68 -14.76 -17.88
C HIS A 295 -17.73 -15.86 -18.07
N TRP A 296 -18.38 -16.28 -16.99
CA TRP A 296 -19.56 -17.15 -17.00
C TRP A 296 -20.84 -16.33 -17.07
#